data_AF-A0A6I4ZGN4-F1
#
_entry.id   AF-A0A6I4ZGN4-F1
#
_cell.length_a   1.000
_cell.length_b   1.000
_cell.length_c   1.000
_cell.angle_alpha   90.00
_cell.angle_beta   90.00
_cell.angle_gamma   90.00
#
_symmetry.space_group_name_H-M   'P 1'
#
loop_
_entity.id
_entity.type
_entity.pdbx_description
1 polymer ?
#
loop_
_entity_poly.entity_id
_entity_poly.type
_entity_poly.pdbx_seq_one_letter_code
_entity_poly.pdbx_strand_id
1 'polypeptide(L)'
;MGRVGHRPVEYHTVPGYSRMPPDQDTMSGSEGARMQSEEFVSAIETLAVSVDAFHQRFDIPQIDMASVDGTLDALRQRLSLLDEEVGEHARALNRGEIEDAVKEAVDVAYIALGTIHRLGTDGLVACHEVARKNDAKSPSAYSKRSATGKVLMD
;
A
#
# COMPACT_ATOMS: atom_id res chain seq x y z
N MET A 1 9.98 -30.70 -25.05
CA MET A 1 10.68 -29.62 -24.33
C MET A 1 10.44 -28.31 -25.06
N GLY A 2 9.41 -27.56 -24.70
CA GLY A 2 9.11 -26.25 -25.27
C GLY A 2 9.37 -25.18 -24.22
N ARG A 3 10.32 -24.27 -24.48
CA ARG A 3 10.54 -23.07 -23.65
C ARG A 3 9.44 -22.06 -23.97
N VAL A 4 8.65 -21.69 -22.97
CA VAL A 4 7.71 -20.57 -23.07
C VAL A 4 8.52 -19.29 -22.88
N GLY A 5 8.69 -18.52 -23.95
CA GLY A 5 9.32 -17.20 -23.90
C GLY A 5 8.33 -16.17 -23.35
N HIS A 6 8.65 -15.59 -22.19
CA HIS A 6 7.99 -14.37 -21.74
C HIS A 6 8.36 -13.22 -22.67
N ARG A 7 7.36 -12.60 -23.30
CA ARG A 7 7.54 -11.29 -23.96
C ARG A 7 7.43 -10.19 -22.89
N PRO A 8 8.27 -9.14 -22.95
CA PRO A 8 8.11 -7.96 -22.10
C PRO A 8 6.88 -7.16 -22.55
N VAL A 9 6.16 -6.59 -21.59
CA VAL A 9 5.00 -5.71 -21.82
C VAL A 9 5.55 -4.29 -22.03
N GLU A 10 5.37 -3.74 -23.23
CA GLU A 10 5.69 -2.33 -23.52
C GLU A 10 4.53 -1.44 -23.05
N TYR A 11 4.83 -0.47 -22.19
CA TYR A 11 3.88 0.58 -21.82
C TYR A 11 3.94 1.72 -22.84
N HIS A 12 2.83 1.95 -23.54
CA HIS A 12 2.67 3.10 -24.44
C HIS A 12 2.45 4.39 -23.64
N THR A 13 3.29 5.39 -23.88
CA THR A 13 3.14 6.75 -23.37
C THR A 13 2.02 7.47 -24.12
N VAL A 14 1.09 8.09 -23.39
CA VAL A 14 -0.01 8.90 -23.94
C VAL A 14 0.51 10.26 -24.41
N PRO A 15 0.23 10.73 -25.65
CA PRO A 15 0.73 12.02 -26.14
C PRO A 15 -0.23 13.17 -25.82
N GLY A 16 0.30 14.27 -25.26
CA GLY A 16 -0.40 15.55 -25.21
C GLY A 16 -0.28 16.33 -23.88
N TYR A 17 0.90 16.85 -23.56
CA TYR A 17 1.04 17.97 -22.63
C TYR A 17 2.07 18.97 -23.20
N SER A 18 1.59 19.99 -23.90
CA SER A 18 2.41 21.16 -24.21
C SER A 18 2.38 22.09 -23.00
N ARG A 19 3.46 22.07 -22.19
CA ARG A 19 3.61 22.98 -21.03
C ARG A 19 4.23 24.29 -21.48
N MET A 20 3.49 25.39 -21.33
CA MET A 20 4.10 26.70 -21.11
C MET A 20 4.92 26.62 -19.80
N PRO A 21 6.13 27.19 -19.72
CA PRO A 21 6.90 27.19 -18.49
C PRO A 21 6.23 28.11 -17.45
N PRO A 22 5.99 27.66 -16.21
CA PRO A 22 5.53 28.54 -15.14
C PRO A 22 6.71 29.30 -14.49
N ASP A 23 6.39 30.45 -13.90
CA ASP A 23 7.32 31.37 -13.24
C ASP A 23 8.11 30.73 -12.09
N GLN A 24 9.39 31.11 -11.99
CA GLN A 24 10.44 30.47 -11.19
C GLN A 24 10.22 30.50 -9.67
N ASP A 25 9.37 31.39 -9.15
CA ASP A 25 9.05 31.48 -7.72
C ASP A 25 7.99 30.46 -7.23
N THR A 26 7.29 29.78 -8.16
CA THR A 26 6.31 28.72 -7.82
C THR A 26 6.91 27.30 -7.80
N MET A 27 8.17 27.16 -8.19
CA MET A 27 8.83 25.86 -8.37
C MET A 27 9.26 25.23 -7.05
N SER A 28 9.79 26.01 -6.10
CA SER A 28 10.38 25.46 -4.86
C SER A 28 9.38 24.69 -3.97
N GLY A 29 8.14 25.16 -3.83
CA GLY A 29 7.12 24.49 -3.01
C GLY A 29 6.50 23.26 -3.69
N SER A 30 6.33 23.31 -5.02
CA SER A 30 5.74 22.21 -5.79
C SER A 30 6.73 21.07 -6.06
N GLU A 31 8.01 21.39 -6.27
CA GLU A 31 9.09 20.42 -6.39
C GLU A 31 9.35 19.69 -5.07
N GLY A 32 9.33 20.40 -3.92
CA GLY A 32 9.46 19.79 -2.59
C GLY A 32 8.34 18.82 -2.25
N ALA A 33 7.08 19.18 -2.55
CA ALA A 33 5.92 18.29 -2.33
C ALA A 33 5.94 17.07 -3.27
N ARG A 34 6.41 17.26 -4.51
CA ARG A 34 6.59 16.18 -5.48
C ARG A 34 7.69 15.21 -5.06
N MET A 35 8.83 15.72 -4.58
CA MET A 35 9.94 14.92 -4.08
C MET A 35 9.52 14.05 -2.88
N GLN A 36 8.78 14.61 -1.91
CA GLN A 36 8.23 13.83 -0.79
C GLN A 36 7.25 12.73 -1.26
N SER A 37 6.50 12.97 -2.34
CA SER A 37 5.59 11.97 -2.91
C SER A 37 6.37 10.83 -3.59
N GLU A 38 7.41 11.15 -4.33
CA GLU A 38 8.28 10.18 -5.01
C GLU A 38 9.09 9.34 -4.00
N GLU A 39 9.61 9.96 -2.93
CA GLU A 39 10.28 9.26 -1.81
C GLU A 39 9.33 8.33 -1.07
N PHE A 40 8.09 8.77 -0.80
CA PHE A 40 7.09 7.93 -0.16
C PHE A 40 6.78 6.68 -1.00
N VAL A 41 6.53 6.84 -2.31
CA VAL A 41 6.27 5.72 -3.21
C VAL A 41 7.45 4.75 -3.21
N SER A 42 8.67 5.25 -3.35
CA SER A 42 9.91 4.45 -3.30
C SER A 42 10.07 3.66 -1.99
N ALA A 43 9.72 4.27 -0.85
CA ALA A 43 9.76 3.61 0.45
C ALA A 43 8.74 2.46 0.55
N ILE A 44 7.51 2.66 0.05
CA ILE A 44 6.48 1.61 0.01
C ILE A 44 6.88 0.48 -0.95
N GLU A 45 7.45 0.80 -2.11
CA GLU A 45 7.99 -0.20 -3.04
C GLU A 45 9.09 -1.04 -2.37
N THR A 46 9.98 -0.40 -1.59
CA THR A 46 11.02 -1.09 -0.81
C THR A 46 10.42 -2.08 0.19
N LEU A 47 9.35 -1.69 0.91
CA LEU A 47 8.64 -2.60 1.81
C LEU A 47 8.01 -3.78 1.07
N ALA A 48 7.36 -3.52 -0.06
CA ALA A 48 6.73 -4.57 -0.87
C ALA A 48 7.75 -5.59 -1.40
N VAL A 49 8.91 -5.13 -1.87
CA VAL A 49 10.03 -6.00 -2.29
C VAL A 49 10.55 -6.83 -1.11
N SER A 50 10.68 -6.21 0.08
CA SER A 50 11.10 -6.93 1.29
C SER A 50 10.11 -8.03 1.71
N VAL A 51 8.80 -7.76 1.62
CA VAL A 51 7.74 -8.74 1.88
C VAL A 51 7.82 -9.92 0.91
N ASP A 52 7.94 -9.66 -0.39
CA ASP A 52 8.06 -10.71 -1.41
C ASP A 52 9.30 -11.59 -1.16
N ALA A 53 10.44 -10.97 -0.90
CA ALA A 53 11.67 -11.67 -0.56
C ALA A 53 11.56 -12.49 0.73
N PHE A 54 10.86 -11.96 1.75
CA PHE A 54 10.60 -12.69 2.99
C PHE A 54 9.75 -13.95 2.73
N HIS A 55 8.65 -13.81 1.98
CA HIS A 55 7.76 -14.93 1.67
C HIS A 55 8.47 -16.03 0.87
N GLN A 56 9.29 -15.66 -0.11
CA GLN A 56 10.12 -16.61 -0.85
C GLN A 56 11.15 -17.30 0.05
N ARG A 57 11.84 -16.54 0.91
CA ARG A 57 12.87 -17.07 1.81
C ARG A 57 12.32 -18.07 2.83
N PHE A 58 11.09 -17.88 3.29
CA PHE A 58 10.44 -18.71 4.30
C PHE A 58 9.40 -19.69 3.73
N ASP A 59 9.31 -19.80 2.39
CA ASP A 59 8.35 -20.67 1.69
C ASP A 59 6.91 -20.51 2.19
N ILE A 60 6.47 -19.26 2.34
CA ILE A 60 5.11 -18.93 2.81
C ILE A 60 4.16 -19.01 1.62
N PRO A 61 3.21 -19.98 1.59
CA PRO A 61 2.35 -20.16 0.44
C PRO A 61 1.24 -19.10 0.38
N GLN A 62 0.78 -18.86 -0.84
CA GLN A 62 -0.48 -18.16 -1.09
C GLN A 62 -1.65 -18.91 -0.46
N ILE A 63 -2.73 -18.19 -0.16
CA ILE A 63 -3.97 -18.75 0.37
C ILE A 63 -4.71 -19.45 -0.77
N ASP A 64 -5.11 -20.69 -0.54
CA ASP A 64 -6.00 -21.39 -1.46
C ASP A 64 -7.44 -20.87 -1.31
N MET A 65 -7.85 -20.06 -2.28
CA MET A 65 -9.16 -19.43 -2.32
C MET A 65 -10.29 -20.39 -2.76
N ALA A 66 -9.98 -21.64 -3.11
CA ALA A 66 -10.98 -22.63 -3.55
C ALA A 66 -11.83 -23.17 -2.37
N SER A 67 -11.28 -23.15 -1.16
CA SER A 67 -11.98 -23.58 0.07
C SER A 67 -12.33 -22.37 0.93
N VAL A 68 -13.64 -22.17 1.19
CA VAL A 68 -14.10 -21.08 2.07
C VAL A 68 -13.53 -21.22 3.48
N ASP A 69 -13.61 -22.41 4.08
CA ASP A 69 -13.14 -22.62 5.44
C ASP A 69 -11.61 -22.45 5.53
N GLY A 70 -10.87 -23.00 4.56
CA GLY A 70 -9.41 -22.85 4.50
C GLY A 70 -8.98 -21.39 4.31
N THR A 71 -9.70 -20.65 3.47
CA THR A 71 -9.48 -19.20 3.27
C THR A 71 -9.73 -18.42 4.56
N LEU A 72 -10.86 -18.67 5.23
CA LEU A 72 -11.22 -17.99 6.47
C LEU A 72 -10.22 -18.28 7.58
N ASP A 73 -9.75 -19.52 7.71
CA ASP A 73 -8.75 -19.88 8.71
C ASP A 73 -7.40 -19.21 8.44
N ALA A 74 -6.96 -19.18 7.19
CA ALA A 74 -5.73 -18.47 6.83
C ALA A 74 -5.85 -16.95 7.09
N LEU A 75 -6.99 -16.34 6.77
CA LEU A 75 -7.24 -14.93 7.05
C LEU A 75 -7.32 -14.63 8.55
N ARG A 76 -7.88 -15.53 9.37
CA ARG A 76 -7.87 -15.39 10.84
C ARG A 76 -6.45 -15.42 11.41
N GLN A 77 -5.58 -16.28 10.88
CA GLN A 77 -4.16 -16.30 11.28
C GLN A 77 -3.45 -15.01 10.88
N ARG A 78 -3.79 -14.41 9.74
CA ARG A 78 -3.24 -13.10 9.35
C ARG A 78 -3.80 -11.97 10.21
N LEU A 79 -5.07 -12.05 10.59
CA LEU A 79 -5.69 -11.10 11.52
C LEU A 79 -5.00 -11.09 12.88
N SER A 80 -4.64 -12.27 13.43
CA SER A 80 -3.94 -12.29 14.72
C SER A 80 -2.57 -11.61 14.67
N LEU A 81 -1.85 -11.70 13.54
CA LEU A 81 -0.59 -10.98 13.34
C LEU A 81 -0.83 -9.48 13.25
N LEU A 82 -1.87 -9.04 12.52
CA LEU A 82 -2.24 -7.63 12.46
C LEU A 82 -2.60 -7.07 13.84
N ASP A 83 -3.36 -7.82 14.63
CA ASP A 83 -3.76 -7.44 15.98
C ASP A 83 -2.55 -7.31 16.93
N GLU A 84 -1.53 -8.15 16.73
CA GLU A 84 -0.27 -8.07 17.47
C GLU A 84 0.46 -6.74 17.20
N GLU A 85 0.73 -6.41 15.93
CA GLU A 85 1.42 -5.16 15.55
C GLU A 85 0.63 -3.91 15.95
N VAL A 86 -0.70 -3.93 15.78
CA VAL A 86 -1.57 -2.82 16.24
C VAL A 86 -1.49 -2.67 17.76
N GLY A 87 -1.40 -3.79 18.48
CA GLY A 87 -1.18 -3.80 19.92
C GLY A 87 0.15 -3.19 20.33
N GLU A 88 1.24 -3.49 19.62
CA GLU A 88 2.57 -2.92 19.86
C GLU A 88 2.60 -1.42 19.58
N HIS A 89 2.01 -1.00 18.47
CA HIS A 89 1.82 0.41 18.14
C HIS A 89 1.06 1.16 19.23
N ALA A 90 -0.07 0.61 19.70
CA ALA A 90 -0.85 1.21 20.77
C ALA A 90 -0.07 1.30 22.09
N ARG A 91 0.75 0.29 22.42
CA ARG A 91 1.60 0.30 23.61
C ARG A 91 2.68 1.37 23.53
N ALA A 92 3.38 1.51 22.40
CA ALA A 92 4.39 2.54 22.20
C ALA A 92 3.80 3.95 22.34
N LEU A 93 2.63 4.20 21.73
CA LEU A 93 1.90 5.46 21.89
C LEU A 93 1.55 5.75 23.35
N ASN A 94 1.03 4.77 24.08
CA ASN A 94 0.65 4.93 25.49
C ASN A 94 1.85 5.20 26.40
N ARG A 95 3.05 4.77 26.01
CA ARG A 95 4.31 5.06 26.74
C ARG A 95 4.99 6.35 26.29
N GLY A 96 4.48 7.03 25.27
CA GLY A 96 5.10 8.23 24.71
C GLY A 96 6.39 7.94 23.92
N GLU A 97 6.58 6.70 23.46
CA GLU A 97 7.75 6.25 22.71
C GLU A 97 7.56 6.54 21.22
N ILE A 98 7.79 7.80 20.81
CA ILE A 98 7.47 8.26 19.46
C ILE A 98 8.23 7.50 18.38
N GLU A 99 9.54 7.27 18.56
CA GLU A 99 10.35 6.57 17.56
C GLU A 99 9.86 5.13 17.34
N ASP A 100 9.50 4.44 18.42
CA ASP A 100 8.99 3.08 18.33
C ASP A 100 7.58 3.08 17.75
N ALA A 101 6.70 3.99 18.17
CA ALA A 101 5.37 4.12 17.58
C ALA A 101 5.42 4.32 16.05
N VAL A 102 6.41 5.03 15.52
CA VAL A 102 6.60 5.16 14.06
C VAL A 102 7.01 3.83 13.43
N LYS A 103 7.92 3.06 14.05
CA LYS A 103 8.32 1.73 13.54
C LYS A 103 7.14 0.75 13.56
N GLU A 104 6.43 0.67 14.69
CA GLU A 104 5.28 -0.22 14.84
C GLU A 104 4.17 0.08 13.82
N ALA A 105 4.00 1.36 13.44
CA ALA A 105 3.06 1.71 12.37
C ALA A 105 3.48 1.15 11.00
N VAL A 106 4.78 1.06 10.75
CA VAL A 106 5.34 0.44 9.54
C VAL A 106 5.25 -1.09 9.62
N ASP A 107 5.41 -1.69 10.80
CA ASP A 107 5.25 -3.13 10.99
C ASP A 107 3.79 -3.59 10.73
N VAL A 108 2.79 -2.79 11.16
CA VAL A 108 1.39 -2.98 10.74
C VAL A 108 1.27 -3.00 9.21
N ALA A 109 1.92 -2.05 8.51
CA ALA A 109 1.89 -2.01 7.05
C ALA A 109 2.59 -3.22 6.43
N TYR A 110 3.69 -3.69 7.01
CA TYR A 110 4.42 -4.88 6.56
C TYR A 110 3.56 -6.14 6.62
N ILE A 111 2.83 -6.35 7.73
CA ILE A 111 1.91 -7.49 7.87
C ILE A 111 0.70 -7.35 6.94
N ALA A 112 0.19 -6.13 6.72
CA ALA A 112 -0.89 -5.89 5.77
C ALA A 112 -0.48 -6.20 4.33
N LEU A 113 0.70 -5.72 3.89
CA LEU A 113 1.28 -6.05 2.59
C LEU A 113 1.53 -7.55 2.44
N GLY A 114 2.06 -8.21 3.46
CA GLY A 114 2.21 -9.66 3.47
C GLY A 114 0.87 -10.40 3.34
N THR A 115 -0.19 -9.87 3.96
CA THR A 115 -1.53 -10.46 3.82
C THR A 115 -2.06 -10.33 2.39
N ILE A 116 -1.89 -9.17 1.75
CA ILE A 116 -2.22 -8.96 0.34
C ILE A 116 -1.40 -9.88 -0.56
N HIS A 117 -0.10 -10.03 -0.29
CA HIS A 117 0.80 -10.92 -1.05
C HIS A 117 0.32 -12.38 -0.99
N ARG A 118 -0.08 -12.87 0.19
CA ARG A 118 -0.64 -14.22 0.32
C ARG A 118 -1.96 -14.41 -0.42
N LEU A 119 -2.77 -13.36 -0.60
CA LEU A 119 -4.00 -13.43 -1.39
C LEU A 119 -3.75 -13.51 -2.91
N GLY A 120 -2.50 -13.37 -3.35
CA GLY A 120 -2.12 -13.52 -4.75
C GLY A 120 -2.90 -12.58 -5.67
N THR A 121 -3.40 -13.12 -6.79
CA THR A 121 -4.12 -12.32 -7.80
C THR A 121 -5.33 -11.58 -7.24
N ASP A 122 -6.10 -12.19 -6.33
CA ASP A 122 -7.27 -11.55 -5.72
C ASP A 122 -6.85 -10.34 -4.87
N GLY A 123 -5.72 -10.44 -4.16
CA GLY A 123 -5.12 -9.32 -3.43
C GLY A 123 -4.74 -8.16 -4.35
N LEU A 124 -4.10 -8.45 -5.49
CA LEU A 124 -3.70 -7.41 -6.46
C LEU A 124 -4.91 -6.73 -7.11
N VAL A 125 -5.94 -7.50 -7.48
CA VAL A 125 -7.20 -6.95 -8.01
C VAL A 125 -7.85 -6.02 -6.98
N ALA A 126 -7.91 -6.44 -5.71
CA ALA A 126 -8.46 -5.63 -4.64
C ALA A 126 -7.68 -4.31 -4.43
N CYS A 127 -6.34 -4.32 -4.52
CA CYS A 127 -5.52 -3.11 -4.46
C CYS A 127 -5.93 -2.10 -5.54
N HIS A 128 -6.04 -2.55 -6.80
CA HIS A 128 -6.45 -1.67 -7.90
C HIS A 128 -7.89 -1.15 -7.73
N GLU A 129 -8.80 -1.99 -7.25
CA GLU A 129 -10.18 -1.58 -7.02
C GLU A 129 -10.28 -0.52 -5.91
N VAL A 130 -9.57 -0.72 -4.80
CA VAL A 130 -9.56 0.21 -3.66
C VAL A 130 -8.89 1.53 -4.05
N ALA A 131 -7.76 1.50 -4.77
CA ALA A 131 -7.10 2.70 -5.28
C ALA A 131 -8.04 3.49 -6.18
N ARG A 132 -8.58 2.87 -7.22
CA ARG A 132 -9.53 3.50 -8.16
C ARG A 132 -10.75 4.10 -7.45
N LYS A 133 -11.32 3.39 -6.46
CA LYS A 133 -12.46 3.87 -5.66
C LYS A 133 -12.10 5.10 -4.83
N ASN A 134 -10.90 5.16 -4.25
CA ASN A 134 -10.47 6.31 -3.45
C ASN A 134 -10.05 7.50 -4.32
N ASP A 135 -9.37 7.26 -5.45
CA ASP A 135 -8.97 8.31 -6.40
C ASP A 135 -10.18 9.00 -7.05
N ALA A 136 -11.30 8.28 -7.18
CA ALA A 136 -12.56 8.84 -7.66
C ALA A 136 -13.26 9.73 -6.62
N LYS A 137 -12.81 9.78 -5.35
CA LYS A 137 -13.39 10.66 -4.33
C LYS A 137 -12.91 12.09 -4.57
N SER A 138 -13.84 13.00 -4.85
CA SER A 138 -13.54 14.42 -5.02
C SER A 138 -13.92 15.23 -3.78
N PRO A 139 -13.20 16.32 -3.47
CA PRO A 139 -13.58 17.25 -2.39
C PRO A 139 -14.95 17.91 -2.56
N SER A 140 -15.55 17.84 -3.76
CA SER A 140 -16.89 18.36 -4.07
C SER A 140 -18.05 17.43 -3.68
N ALA A 141 -17.77 16.17 -3.34
CA ALA A 141 -18.78 15.17 -2.98
C ALA A 141 -18.51 14.48 -1.63
N TYR A 142 -17.46 14.92 -0.91
CA TYR A 142 -17.01 14.27 0.31
C TYR A 142 -16.51 15.30 1.34
N SER A 143 -17.00 15.23 2.58
CA SER A 143 -16.50 16.04 3.68
C SER A 143 -15.31 15.37 4.38
N LYS A 144 -14.32 16.19 4.77
CA LYS A 144 -13.17 15.77 5.58
C LYS A 144 -13.50 15.98 7.05
N ARG A 145 -13.48 14.93 7.87
CA ARG A 145 -13.53 15.12 9.34
C ARG A 145 -12.26 15.83 9.80
N SER A 146 -12.42 17.05 10.34
CA SER A 146 -11.31 17.89 10.81
C SER A 146 -10.46 17.24 11.90
N ALA A 147 -11.04 16.35 12.72
CA ALA A 147 -10.36 15.70 13.83
C ALA A 147 -9.53 14.46 13.43
N THR A 148 -9.87 13.76 12.34
CA THR A 148 -9.27 12.45 11.99
C THR A 148 -8.73 12.38 10.57
N GLY A 149 -8.95 13.41 9.75
CA GLY A 149 -8.58 13.42 8.32
C GLY A 149 -9.41 12.48 7.43
N LYS A 150 -10.22 11.58 8.02
CA LYS A 150 -11.12 10.65 7.32
C LYS A 150 -12.09 11.38 6.38
N VAL A 151 -12.13 10.95 5.13
CA VAL A 151 -13.01 11.45 4.07
C VAL A 151 -14.29 10.60 4.05
N LEU A 152 -15.46 11.22 4.22
CA LEU A 152 -16.78 10.57 4.24
C LEU A 152 -17.62 11.09 3.07
N MET A 153 -18.46 10.22 2.51
CA MET A 153 -19.46 10.62 1.51
C MET A 153 -20.57 11.36 2.25
N ASP A 154 -20.93 12.55 1.77
CA ASP A 154 -22.07 13.33 2.28
C ASP A 154 -23.41 12.82 1.71
#